data_AF-A0A7C4JE48-F1
#
_entry.id   AF-A0A7C4JE48-F1
#
_cell.length_a   1.000
_cell.length_b   1.000
_cell.length_c   1.000
_cell.angle_alpha   90.00
_cell.angle_beta   90.00
_cell.angle_gamma   90.00
#
_symmetry.space_group_name_H-M   'P 1'
#
loop_
_entity.id
_entity.type
_entity.pdbx_description
1 polymer ?
#
loop_
_entity_poly.entity_id
_entity_poly.type
_entity_poly.pdbx_seq_one_letter_code
_entity_poly.pdbx_strand_id
1 'polypeptide(L)' 'PCQKVCPTGALIVREGGGVRLNTDKCIGCGHCRDACPFGAIFWNYELNKPIVCLYCGYCVNYCPYRILAFEEVGK' A
#
# COMPACT_ATOMS: atom_id res chain seq x y z
N PRO A 1 9.73 0.30 -4.38
CA PRO A 1 10.67 -0.45 -3.49
C PRO A 1 10.04 -1.71 -2.91
N CYS A 2 8.93 -1.57 -2.18
CA CYS A 2 8.24 -2.66 -1.49
C CYS A 2 7.86 -3.85 -2.40
N GLN A 3 7.42 -3.60 -3.64
CA GLN A 3 7.14 -4.68 -4.60
C GLN A 3 8.41 -5.46 -5.00
N LYS A 4 9.53 -4.77 -5.25
CA LYS A 4 10.78 -5.39 -5.72
C LYS A 4 11.38 -6.38 -4.71
N VAL A 5 11.18 -6.13 -3.41
CA VAL A 5 11.70 -6.98 -2.33
C VAL A 5 10.74 -8.09 -1.90
N CYS A 6 9.54 -8.15 -2.49
CA CYS A 6 8.54 -9.15 -2.13
C CYS A 6 8.89 -10.50 -2.78
N PRO A 7 9.29 -11.52 -2.01
CA PRO A 7 9.78 -12.79 -2.59
C PRO A 7 8.68 -13.62 -3.25
N THR A 8 7.42 -13.39 -2.92
CA THR A 8 6.27 -14.16 -3.43
C THR A 8 5.47 -13.41 -4.50
N GLY A 9 5.86 -12.18 -4.84
CA GLY A 9 5.09 -11.33 -5.76
C GLY A 9 3.71 -10.95 -5.22
N ALA A 10 3.52 -10.94 -3.89
CA ALA A 10 2.25 -10.56 -3.26
C ALA A 10 1.91 -9.07 -3.40
N LEU A 11 2.89 -8.21 -3.63
CA LEU A 11 2.68 -6.78 -3.89
C LEU A 11 2.67 -6.53 -5.40
N ILE A 12 1.56 -6.01 -5.92
CA ILE A 12 1.35 -5.77 -7.35
C ILE A 12 1.32 -4.25 -7.58
N VAL A 13 2.14 -3.75 -8.52
CA VAL A 13 2.15 -2.32 -8.87
C VAL A 13 0.83 -1.94 -9.51
N ARG A 14 0.27 -0.79 -9.11
CA ARG A 14 -0.92 -0.22 -9.74
C ARG A 14 -0.52 0.79 -10.82
N GLU A 15 -1.37 0.92 -11.81
CA GLU A 15 -1.41 2.11 -12.66
C GLU A 15 -1.71 3.35 -11.79
N GLY A 16 -1.06 4.48 -12.09
CA GLY A 16 -1.08 5.67 -11.22
C GLY A 16 -0.17 5.60 -9.99
N GLY A 17 0.59 4.51 -9.84
CA GLY A 17 1.57 4.33 -8.77
C GLY A 17 1.05 3.62 -7.53
N GLY A 18 1.98 3.25 -6.65
CA GLY A 18 1.65 2.45 -5.47
C GLY A 18 1.57 0.95 -5.71
N VAL A 19 1.05 0.23 -4.72
CA VAL A 19 0.91 -1.24 -4.75
C VAL A 19 -0.44 -1.70 -4.19
N ARG A 20 -0.91 -2.87 -4.64
CA ARG A 20 -1.98 -3.66 -4.01
C ARG A 20 -1.39 -4.93 -3.41
N LEU A 21 -1.91 -5.35 -2.26
CA LEU A 21 -1.55 -6.60 -1.62
C LEU A 21 -2.50 -7.72 -2.07
N ASN A 22 -1.94 -8.82 -2.57
CA ASN A 22 -2.59 -10.11 -2.64
C ASN A 22 -2.29 -10.87 -1.33
N THR A 23 -3.30 -10.99 -0.48
CA THR A 23 -3.19 -11.60 0.86
C THR A 23 -2.86 -13.08 0.82
N ASP A 24 -3.32 -13.78 -0.21
CA ASP A 24 -3.18 -15.23 -0.36
C ASP A 24 -1.74 -15.62 -0.69
N LYS A 25 -1.04 -14.77 -1.46
CA LYS A 25 0.39 -14.95 -1.77
C LYS A 25 1.32 -14.41 -0.67
N CYS A 26 0.80 -13.64 0.27
CA CYS A 26 1.63 -12.99 1.28
C CYS A 26 2.04 -13.97 2.39
N ILE A 27 3.32 -14.07 2.68
CA ILE A 27 3.84 -14.94 3.75
C ILE A 27 4.20 -14.19 5.04
N GLY A 28 3.94 -12.89 5.12
CA GLY A 28 4.23 -12.10 6.33
C GLY A 28 5.72 -11.85 6.61
N CYS A 29 6.60 -11.94 5.61
CA CYS A 29 8.06 -11.83 5.80
C CYS A 29 8.59 -10.43 6.22
N GLY A 30 7.77 -9.38 6.19
CA GLY A 30 8.17 -8.04 6.65
C GLY A 30 9.03 -7.22 5.68
N HIS A 31 9.72 -7.82 4.69
CA HIS A 31 10.67 -7.10 3.82
C HIS A 31 10.10 -5.84 3.18
N CYS A 32 8.82 -5.87 2.78
CA CYS A 32 8.17 -4.72 2.17
C CYS A 32 8.11 -3.50 3.10
N ARG A 33 7.88 -3.72 4.40
CA ARG A 33 7.84 -2.69 5.44
C ARG A 33 9.22 -2.06 5.59
N ASP A 34 10.24 -2.89 5.74
CA ASP A 34 11.61 -2.44 5.98
C ASP A 34 12.19 -1.71 4.75
N ALA A 35 11.80 -2.12 3.55
CA ALA A 35 12.21 -1.46 2.30
C ALA A 35 11.42 -0.18 1.98
N CYS A 36 10.42 0.21 2.77
CA CYS A 36 9.61 1.41 2.49
C CYS A 36 10.31 2.66 3.06
N PRO A 37 10.84 3.56 2.22
CA PRO A 37 11.55 4.76 2.71
C PRO A 37 10.59 5.76 3.38
N PHE A 38 9.29 5.63 3.12
CA PHE A 38 8.27 6.54 3.63
C PHE A 38 7.60 6.03 4.92
N GLY A 39 7.94 4.82 5.39
CA GLY A 39 7.26 4.21 6.53
C GLY A 39 5.75 3.98 6.31
N ALA A 40 5.31 3.88 5.05
CA ALA A 40 3.89 3.87 4.69
C ALA A 40 3.21 2.48 4.82
N ILE A 41 3.93 1.46 5.28
CA ILE A 41 3.40 0.10 5.44
C ILE A 41 3.27 -0.21 6.93
N PHE A 42 2.03 -0.33 7.37
CA PHE A 42 1.70 -0.73 8.74
C PHE A 42 1.54 -2.25 8.83
N TRP A 43 1.35 -2.78 10.04
CA TRP A 43 1.26 -4.22 10.26
C TRP A 43 -0.02 -4.59 11.01
N ASN A 44 -0.75 -5.57 10.49
CA ASN A 44 -1.77 -6.29 11.23
C ASN A 44 -1.09 -7.50 11.88
N TYR A 45 -0.91 -7.46 13.20
CA TYR A 45 -0.25 -8.52 13.96
C TYR A 45 -1.10 -9.78 14.13
N GLU A 46 -2.43 -9.65 14.15
CA GLU A 46 -3.34 -10.79 14.28
C GLU A 46 -3.32 -11.66 13.02
N LEU A 47 -3.33 -11.02 11.85
CA LEU A 47 -3.28 -11.72 10.55
C LEU A 47 -1.85 -12.01 10.08
N ASN A 48 -0.85 -11.41 10.73
CA ASN A 48 0.54 -11.36 10.28
C ASN A 48 0.68 -10.88 8.82
N LYS A 49 0.02 -9.76 8.49
CA LYS A 49 0.02 -9.18 7.13
C LYS A 49 0.33 -7.69 7.16
N PRO A 50 0.98 -7.16 6.11
CA PRO A 50 1.13 -5.73 5.94
C PRO A 50 -0.21 -5.08 5.63
N ILE A 51 -0.43 -3.88 6.18
CA ILE A 51 -1.51 -2.97 5.81
C ILE A 51 -0.90 -1.92 4.87
N VAL A 52 -1.43 -1.85 3.64
CA VAL A 52 -1.01 -0.89 2.61
C VAL A 52 -2.18 0.01 2.23
N CYS A 53 -1.90 1.22 1.75
CA CYS A 53 -2.93 2.13 1.24
C CYS A 53 -3.74 1.46 0.11
N LEU A 54 -5.06 1.45 0.23
CA LEU A 54 -5.95 0.90 -0.79
C LEU A 54 -6.26 1.90 -1.92
N TYR A 55 -5.82 3.16 -1.78
CA TYR A 55 -6.15 4.27 -2.68
C TYR A 55 -7.66 4.36 -2.92
N CYS A 56 -8.45 4.33 -1.84
CA CYS A 56 -9.90 4.44 -1.89
C CYS A 56 -10.40 5.90 -1.83
N GLY A 57 -9.49 6.86 -1.61
CA GLY A 57 -9.85 8.27 -1.50
C GLY A 57 -10.62 8.66 -0.23
N TYR A 58 -10.88 7.74 0.69
CA TYR A 58 -11.66 8.03 1.91
C TYR A 58 -11.10 9.22 2.71
N CYS A 59 -9.78 9.35 2.78
CA CYS A 59 -9.12 10.49 3.45
C CYS A 59 -9.49 11.86 2.85
N VAL A 60 -9.83 11.94 1.57
CA VAL A 60 -10.25 13.18 0.90
C VAL A 60 -11.56 13.70 1.48
N ASN A 61 -12.54 12.81 1.67
CA ASN A 61 -13.85 13.16 2.23
C ASN A 61 -13.76 13.64 3.69
N TYR A 62 -12.76 13.15 4.43
CA TYR A 62 -12.56 13.49 5.84
C TYR A 62 -11.60 14.67 6.04
N CYS A 63 -11.02 15.24 4.97
CA CYS A 63 -10.10 16.35 5.08
C CYS A 63 -10.87 17.67 5.36
N PRO A 64 -10.84 18.22 6.59
CA PRO A 64 -11.65 19.39 6.94
C PRO A 64 -11.19 20.65 6.18
N TYR A 65 -9.91 20.69 5.81
CA TYR A 65 -9.31 21.81 5.10
C TYR A 65 -9.42 21.71 3.58
N ARG A 66 -9.94 20.59 3.05
CA ARG A 66 -10.09 20.35 1.59
C ARG A 66 -8.80 20.57 0.79
N ILE A 67 -7.65 20.22 1.39
CA ILE A 67 -6.32 20.32 0.75
C ILE A 67 -5.90 19.04 0.03
N LEU A 68 -6.71 17.98 0.13
CA LEU A 68 -6.51 16.72 -0.58
C LEU A 68 -7.52 16.61 -1.73
N ALA A 69 -7.08 16.02 -2.84
CA ALA A 69 -7.91 15.65 -3.98
C ALA A 69 -7.63 14.18 -4.35
N PHE A 70 -8.63 13.51 -4.93
CA PHE A 70 -8.49 12.15 -5.47
C PHE A 70 -8.90 12.17 -6.93
N GLU A 71 -7.91 12.00 -7.82
CA GLU A 71 -8.07 12.15 -9.26
C GLU A 71 -7.36 11.00 -9.98
N GLU A 72 -7.84 10.65 -11.18
CA GLU A 72 -7.13 9.71 -12.05
C GLU A 72 -5.97 10.45 -12.74
N VAL A 73 -4.74 9.96 -12.54
CA VAL A 73 -3.55 10.53 -13.17
C VAL A 73 -3.15 9.65 -14.36
N GLY A 74 -3.29 10.17 -15.58
CA GLY A 74 -2.73 9.58 -16.80
C GLY A 74 -3.67 8.67 -17.59
N LYS A 75 -4.68 9.26 -18.25
CA LYS A 75 -5.07 8.80 -19.59
C LYS A 75 -4.20 9.48 -20.63
#